data_AF-A0A8W8K770-F1
#
_entry.id   AF-A0A8W8K770-F1
#
_cell.length_a   1.000
_cell.length_b   1.000
_cell.length_c   1.000
_cell.angle_alpha   90.00
_cell.angle_beta   90.00
_cell.angle_gamma   90.00
#
_symmetry.space_group_name_H-M   'P 1'
#
loop_
_entity.id
_entity.type
_entity.pdbx_description
1 polymer ?
#
loop_
_entity_poly.entity_id
_entity_poly.type
_entity_poly.pdbx_seq_one_letter_code
_entity_poly.pdbx_strand_id
1 'polypeptide(L)'
;TSWRGKDCDDGRKSVHPGAKPIDHDKGSDSNCNGIYGMNPASGRSYEDELCGASQPRGVAVLGDSISAHFHLPREWFNSTELSLKAFESLPFILENELDWPEFSTVTAFMNDTHKFHDILHGPVDSVYKRMFNRNHCNHRDYQNIAVNGARSSSMADTIQFSFRRNITHDQPVVVFYALVGNDVCNGHHDTFNHMTTVEEMKNKSVTTLNYLAKTLPKGSHVFITGLANGAVLYNSLSDRIHPIGSLRNDVTYSDFYDYFNCLEISPCLGWMNTNATIRELTTKRAMELSEALKEVVTTHQSSFSNFKLHYVVNPIDQVLDEWKKQGGEDWQLLEPVDGFHSNQLGQALTAAAIWENLEKMFPDALGPVNPNNAKIKSMFGNQGGYI
;
A
#
# COMPACT_ATOMS: atom_id res chain seq x y z
N THR A 1 -6.87 13.00 5.91
CA THR A 1 -5.82 12.21 6.59
C THR A 1 -5.86 10.74 6.20
N SER A 2 -6.65 10.36 5.19
CA SER A 2 -6.68 8.97 4.67
C SER A 2 -5.32 8.54 4.11
N TRP A 3 -4.63 9.46 3.43
CA TRP A 3 -3.39 9.17 2.70
C TRP A 3 -2.12 9.22 3.56
N ARG A 4 -2.11 10.01 4.63
CA ARG A 4 -0.93 10.25 5.47
C ARG A 4 -1.35 10.53 6.89
N GLY A 5 -0.42 10.32 7.81
CA GLY A 5 -0.57 10.74 9.20
C GLY A 5 -1.15 12.15 9.33
N LYS A 6 -2.10 12.30 10.24
CA LYS A 6 -2.68 13.61 10.52
C LYS A 6 -1.63 14.55 11.12
N ASP A 7 -1.45 15.69 10.48
CA ASP A 7 -0.72 16.82 11.04
C ASP A 7 -1.40 17.30 12.33
N CYS A 8 -0.61 17.42 13.40
CA CYS A 8 -1.04 17.89 14.69
C CYS A 8 -0.98 19.42 14.79
N ASP A 9 -0.33 20.09 13.83
CA ASP A 9 -0.26 21.55 13.73
C ASP A 9 -0.03 22.03 12.28
N ASP A 10 -1.14 22.18 11.53
CA ASP A 10 -1.14 22.68 10.14
C ASP A 10 -0.53 24.10 9.98
N GLY A 11 -0.27 24.82 11.08
CA GLY A 11 0.35 26.15 11.06
C GLY A 11 1.89 26.12 11.04
N ARG A 12 2.51 24.98 11.35
CA ARG A 12 3.97 24.86 11.49
C ARG A 12 4.52 23.71 10.66
N LYS A 13 5.14 24.03 9.52
CA LYS A 13 5.79 23.05 8.63
C LYS A 13 6.79 22.10 9.30
N SER A 14 7.48 22.54 10.35
CA SER A 14 8.44 21.71 11.09
C SER A 14 7.79 20.70 12.02
N VAL A 15 6.47 20.77 12.21
CA VAL A 15 5.66 19.83 12.97
C VAL A 15 4.92 18.96 12.00
N HIS A 16 5.15 17.65 12.03
CA HIS A 16 4.46 16.67 11.18
C HIS A 16 4.83 15.23 11.58
N PRO A 17 3.99 14.23 11.23
CA PRO A 17 4.30 12.82 11.42
C PRO A 17 5.67 12.41 10.90
N GLY A 18 6.47 11.83 11.79
CA GLY A 18 7.79 11.28 11.50
C GLY A 18 8.95 12.27 11.51
N ALA A 19 8.72 13.52 11.89
CA ALA A 19 9.79 14.46 12.25
C ALA A 19 10.62 13.91 13.44
N LYS A 20 11.88 14.35 13.55
CA LYS A 20 12.65 14.18 14.78
C LYS A 20 12.13 15.15 15.83
N PRO A 21 11.98 14.72 17.10
CA PRO A 21 11.51 15.58 18.18
C PRO A 21 12.32 16.88 18.32
N ILE A 22 11.64 18.02 18.29
CA ILE A 22 12.23 19.34 18.50
C ILE A 22 12.40 19.56 20.00
N ASP A 23 13.66 19.73 20.44
CA ASP A 23 14.01 19.82 21.88
C ASP A 23 13.43 18.65 22.69
N HIS A 24 13.40 17.45 22.09
CA HIS A 24 12.83 16.24 22.69
C HIS A 24 11.37 16.40 23.14
N ASP A 25 10.60 17.25 22.45
CA ASP A 25 9.17 17.50 22.68
C ASP A 25 8.83 17.84 24.13
N LYS A 26 9.73 18.55 24.83
CA LYS A 26 9.52 18.98 26.23
C LYS A 26 8.27 19.84 26.40
N GLY A 27 7.99 20.72 25.43
CA GLY A 27 6.90 21.69 25.48
C GLY A 27 5.71 21.38 24.59
N SER A 28 5.92 20.73 23.44
CA SER A 28 4.88 20.40 22.47
C SER A 28 5.29 19.18 21.64
N ASP A 29 4.31 18.38 21.23
CA ASP A 29 4.46 17.31 20.24
C ASP A 29 4.81 17.90 18.87
N SER A 30 6.00 17.59 18.36
CA SER A 30 6.50 18.08 17.07
C SER A 30 6.48 17.01 15.99
N ASN A 31 6.35 15.73 16.35
CA ASN A 31 6.31 14.64 15.39
C ASN A 31 4.94 13.96 15.30
N CYS A 32 3.94 14.53 15.97
CA CYS A 32 2.55 14.12 15.98
C CYS A 32 2.30 12.70 16.47
N ASN A 33 3.24 12.11 17.21
CA ASN A 33 3.11 10.76 17.73
C ASN A 33 2.32 10.71 19.06
N GLY A 34 1.89 11.86 19.60
CA GLY A 34 1.11 11.97 20.83
C GLY A 34 1.95 11.88 22.13
N ILE A 35 3.28 11.83 22.05
CA ILE A 35 4.20 11.70 23.18
C ILE A 35 4.99 13.01 23.32
N TYR A 36 4.77 13.72 24.42
CA TYR A 36 5.45 14.97 24.71
C TYR A 36 5.41 15.27 26.22
N GLY A 37 6.15 16.29 26.66
CA GLY A 37 6.19 16.73 28.04
C GLY A 37 7.34 16.13 28.85
N MET A 38 7.34 16.42 30.15
CA MET A 38 8.44 16.10 31.07
C MET A 38 8.03 15.06 32.11
N ASN A 39 8.91 14.10 32.38
CA ASN A 39 8.82 13.23 33.52
C ASN A 39 9.33 13.97 34.78
N PRO A 40 8.45 14.29 35.75
CA PRO A 40 8.85 15.05 36.93
C PRO A 40 9.79 14.27 37.86
N ALA A 41 9.80 12.93 37.80
CA ALA A 41 10.63 12.10 38.66
C ALA A 41 12.10 12.05 38.22
N SER A 42 12.35 12.08 36.90
CA SER A 42 13.69 11.99 36.34
C SER A 42 14.23 13.31 35.79
N GLY A 43 13.36 14.28 35.52
CA GLY A 43 13.71 15.54 34.88
C GLY A 43 14.03 15.43 33.38
N ARG A 44 13.73 14.30 32.73
CA ARG A 44 13.88 14.11 31.26
C ARG A 44 12.53 14.20 30.56
N SER A 45 12.53 14.46 29.25
CA SER A 45 11.28 14.43 28.48
C SER A 45 10.80 12.99 28.26
N TYR A 46 9.49 12.81 28.12
CA TYR A 46 8.92 11.49 27.83
C TYR A 46 9.39 10.94 26.49
N GLU A 47 9.52 11.80 25.48
CA GLU A 47 9.99 11.40 24.16
C GLU A 47 11.42 10.84 24.20
N ASP A 48 12.31 11.48 24.95
CA ASP A 48 13.69 11.00 25.14
C ASP A 48 13.73 9.67 25.92
N GLU A 49 12.96 9.55 27.00
CA GLU A 49 12.94 8.31 27.82
C GLU A 49 12.28 7.12 27.13
N LEU A 50 11.18 7.36 26.42
CA LEU A 50 10.32 6.30 25.88
C LEU A 50 10.71 5.93 24.45
N CYS A 51 11.21 6.88 23.67
CA CYS A 51 11.49 6.72 22.24
C CYS A 51 12.97 6.84 21.85
N GLY A 52 13.82 7.51 22.66
CA GLY A 52 15.20 7.86 22.28
C GLY A 52 16.10 6.69 21.84
N ALA A 53 15.91 5.50 22.43
CA ALA A 53 16.65 4.28 22.06
C ALA A 53 15.84 3.30 21.18
N SER A 54 14.60 3.64 20.83
CA SER A 54 13.63 2.73 20.20
C SER A 54 13.77 2.62 18.66
N GLN A 55 14.59 3.48 18.05
CA GLN A 55 14.80 3.57 16.60
C GLN A 55 13.48 3.71 15.80
N PRO A 56 12.66 4.74 16.08
CA PRO A 56 11.41 4.95 15.38
C PRO A 56 11.65 5.17 13.89
N ARG A 57 10.69 4.72 13.08
CA ARG A 57 10.71 4.84 11.62
C ARG A 57 9.32 4.76 11.04
N GLY A 58 9.12 5.49 9.96
CA GLY A 58 7.85 5.48 9.24
C GLY A 58 7.72 4.31 8.29
N VAL A 59 6.53 4.20 7.70
CA VAL A 59 6.27 3.36 6.53
C VAL A 59 5.69 4.19 5.39
N ALA A 60 6.10 3.90 4.16
CA ALA A 60 5.53 4.54 2.99
C ALA A 60 5.40 3.56 1.83
N VAL A 61 4.44 3.82 0.95
CA VAL A 61 4.33 3.11 -0.33
C VAL A 61 4.31 4.12 -1.48
N LEU A 62 5.16 3.89 -2.48
CA LEU A 62 5.08 4.48 -3.81
C LEU A 62 4.39 3.43 -4.68
N GLY A 63 3.10 3.61 -4.95
CA GLY A 63 2.26 2.52 -5.45
C GLY A 63 1.24 2.93 -6.50
N ASP A 64 0.42 1.95 -6.88
CA ASP A 64 -0.71 2.09 -7.80
C ASP A 64 -2.05 1.87 -7.07
N SER A 65 -3.12 1.67 -7.83
CA SER A 65 -4.48 1.42 -7.34
C SER A 65 -4.57 0.28 -6.31
N ILE A 66 -3.72 -0.75 -6.38
CA ILE A 66 -3.71 -1.82 -5.37
C ILE A 66 -3.20 -1.28 -4.03
N SER A 67 -2.16 -0.45 -4.06
CA SER A 67 -1.58 0.16 -2.87
C SER A 67 -2.47 1.23 -2.26
N ALA A 68 -3.22 1.94 -3.10
CA ALA A 68 -4.27 2.89 -2.68
C ALA A 68 -5.52 2.18 -2.14
N HIS A 69 -5.66 0.89 -2.42
CA HIS A 69 -6.86 0.10 -2.22
C HIS A 69 -8.07 0.71 -2.95
N PHE A 70 -7.99 0.76 -4.28
CA PHE A 70 -9.16 1.01 -5.10
C PHE A 70 -10.26 -0.01 -4.78
N HIS A 71 -11.46 0.48 -4.46
CA HIS A 71 -12.59 -0.37 -4.15
C HIS A 71 -13.91 0.30 -4.54
N LEU A 72 -14.73 -0.47 -5.24
CA LEU A 72 -16.10 -0.12 -5.57
C LEU A 72 -17.06 -1.02 -4.77
N PRO A 73 -17.91 -0.45 -3.91
CA PRO A 73 -18.91 -1.21 -3.16
C PRO A 73 -19.79 -2.05 -4.07
N ARG A 74 -19.79 -3.37 -3.88
CA ARG A 74 -20.63 -4.29 -4.66
C ARG A 74 -22.12 -4.01 -4.49
N GLU A 75 -22.49 -3.45 -3.35
CA GLU A 75 -23.84 -3.06 -2.96
C GLU A 75 -24.40 -1.97 -3.89
N TRP A 76 -23.55 -1.21 -4.59
CA TRP A 76 -23.98 -0.24 -5.61
C TRP A 76 -24.39 -0.91 -6.93
N PHE A 77 -23.92 -2.13 -7.18
CA PHE A 77 -24.05 -2.84 -8.46
C PHE A 77 -24.90 -4.11 -8.36
N ASN A 78 -25.20 -4.58 -7.15
CA ASN A 78 -26.09 -5.71 -6.90
C ASN A 78 -27.47 -5.22 -6.42
N SER A 79 -28.47 -5.32 -7.29
CA SER A 79 -29.84 -4.89 -7.01
C SER A 79 -30.50 -5.58 -5.81
N THR A 80 -30.02 -6.76 -5.40
CA THR A 80 -30.54 -7.50 -4.24
C THR A 80 -29.99 -7.00 -2.90
N GLU A 81 -28.91 -6.21 -2.94
CA GLU A 81 -28.21 -5.68 -1.76
C GLU A 81 -28.30 -4.14 -1.67
N LEU A 82 -28.76 -3.50 -2.74
CA LEU A 82 -28.90 -2.06 -2.87
C LEU A 82 -29.78 -1.47 -1.76
N SER A 83 -29.22 -0.51 -1.02
CA SER A 83 -29.93 0.23 0.03
C SER A 83 -29.41 1.65 0.16
N LEU A 84 -30.17 2.54 0.81
CA LEU A 84 -29.70 3.91 1.09
C LEU A 84 -28.41 3.93 1.92
N LYS A 85 -28.24 2.94 2.82
CA LYS A 85 -27.07 2.82 3.68
C LYS A 85 -25.78 2.63 2.88
N ALA A 86 -25.85 1.87 1.79
CA ALA A 86 -24.68 1.64 0.92
C ALA A 86 -24.09 2.96 0.36
N PHE A 87 -24.87 4.04 0.29
CA PHE A 87 -24.44 5.33 -0.23
C PHE A 87 -24.07 6.36 0.85
N GLU A 88 -24.19 6.05 2.14
CA GLU A 88 -23.91 7.00 3.24
C GLU A 88 -22.48 7.56 3.19
N SER A 89 -21.54 6.76 2.70
CA SER A 89 -20.13 7.13 2.57
C SER A 89 -19.74 7.65 1.18
N LEU A 90 -20.69 7.80 0.24
CA LEU A 90 -20.39 8.17 -1.15
C LEU A 90 -19.54 9.45 -1.29
N PRO A 91 -19.83 10.57 -0.61
CA PRO A 91 -18.98 11.76 -0.72
C PRO A 91 -17.53 11.51 -0.33
N PHE A 92 -17.32 10.76 0.77
CA PHE A 92 -15.98 10.41 1.23
C PHE A 92 -15.23 9.53 0.23
N ILE A 93 -15.92 8.58 -0.39
CA ILE A 93 -15.34 7.66 -1.37
C ILE A 93 -14.94 8.42 -2.65
N LEU A 94 -15.82 9.32 -3.13
CA LEU A 94 -15.53 10.14 -4.32
C LEU A 94 -14.39 11.13 -4.08
N GLU A 95 -14.32 11.76 -2.90
CA GLU A 95 -13.22 12.67 -2.53
C GLU A 95 -11.87 11.95 -2.36
N ASN A 96 -11.87 10.63 -2.19
CA ASN A 96 -10.65 9.80 -2.19
C ASN A 96 -10.45 9.06 -3.53
N GLU A 97 -11.09 9.49 -4.62
CA GLU A 97 -10.87 8.90 -5.96
C GLU A 97 -11.22 7.40 -6.04
N LEU A 98 -12.18 6.94 -5.21
CA LEU A 98 -12.56 5.53 -5.02
C LEU A 98 -11.48 4.67 -4.34
N ASP A 99 -10.44 5.30 -3.80
CA ASP A 99 -9.38 4.65 -3.04
C ASP A 99 -9.67 4.67 -1.53
N TRP A 100 -9.14 3.66 -0.85
CA TRP A 100 -9.34 3.43 0.58
C TRP A 100 -7.99 3.22 1.30
N PRO A 101 -7.06 4.18 1.22
CA PRO A 101 -5.70 4.04 1.76
C PRO A 101 -5.67 3.84 3.29
N GLU A 102 -6.73 4.23 3.99
CA GLU A 102 -6.94 4.01 5.41
C GLU A 102 -7.29 2.56 5.78
N PHE A 103 -7.52 1.72 4.76
CA PHE A 103 -7.77 0.28 4.84
C PHE A 103 -6.78 -0.57 4.02
N SER A 104 -5.78 0.05 3.39
CA SER A 104 -4.84 -0.63 2.49
C SER A 104 -3.72 -1.44 3.18
N THR A 105 -3.17 -2.40 2.43
CA THR A 105 -2.09 -3.31 2.85
C THR A 105 -0.94 -2.61 3.60
N VAL A 106 -0.49 -1.45 3.14
CA VAL A 106 0.71 -0.81 3.72
C VAL A 106 0.35 0.20 4.79
N THR A 107 -0.71 0.99 4.59
CA THR A 107 -0.96 2.21 5.36
C THR A 107 -2.26 2.22 6.13
N ALA A 108 -3.03 1.12 6.14
CA ALA A 108 -4.29 1.11 6.88
C ALA A 108 -4.06 1.50 8.34
N PHE A 109 -4.89 2.39 8.84
CA PHE A 109 -4.85 2.83 10.24
C PHE A 109 -6.21 2.68 10.91
N MET A 110 -7.30 2.68 10.14
CA MET A 110 -8.63 2.46 10.70
C MET A 110 -8.76 1.01 11.16
N ASN A 111 -9.61 0.82 12.17
CA ASN A 111 -10.15 -0.51 12.42
C ASN A 111 -11.39 -0.71 11.56
N ASP A 112 -11.87 -1.94 11.49
CA ASP A 112 -13.23 -2.18 10.98
C ASP A 112 -14.19 -1.36 11.84
N THR A 113 -14.73 -0.29 11.24
CA THR A 113 -15.64 0.62 11.93
C THR A 113 -17.05 0.37 11.42
N HIS A 114 -18.01 0.45 12.33
CA HIS A 114 -19.44 0.40 12.00
C HIS A 114 -19.86 1.34 10.86
N LYS A 115 -19.07 2.38 10.54
CA LYS A 115 -19.36 3.32 9.46
C LYS A 115 -19.30 2.69 8.06
N PHE A 116 -18.39 1.73 7.83
CA PHE A 116 -18.14 1.17 6.50
C PHE A 116 -18.51 -0.31 6.37
N HIS A 117 -18.99 -0.92 7.47
CA HIS A 117 -19.29 -2.35 7.54
C HIS A 117 -20.34 -2.87 6.53
N ASP A 118 -21.15 -1.97 5.98
CA ASP A 118 -22.17 -2.30 4.98
C ASP A 118 -21.58 -2.44 3.56
N ILE A 119 -20.37 -1.93 3.32
CA ILE A 119 -19.78 -1.81 1.98
C ILE A 119 -18.33 -2.29 1.86
N LEU A 120 -17.58 -2.33 2.96
CA LEU A 120 -16.21 -2.81 2.98
C LEU A 120 -16.11 -4.04 3.87
N HIS A 121 -15.87 -5.20 3.25
CA HIS A 121 -15.97 -6.50 3.92
C HIS A 121 -14.62 -7.16 4.08
N GLY A 122 -14.17 -7.30 5.32
CA GLY A 122 -12.95 -8.04 5.64
C GLY A 122 -12.20 -7.46 6.83
N PRO A 123 -11.21 -8.19 7.36
CA PRO A 123 -10.38 -7.68 8.43
C PRO A 123 -9.50 -6.51 7.94
N VAL A 124 -9.07 -5.66 8.87
CA VAL A 124 -8.12 -4.59 8.59
C VAL A 124 -6.78 -4.88 9.26
N ASP A 125 -5.78 -5.10 8.43
CA ASP A 125 -4.40 -5.28 8.84
C ASP A 125 -3.47 -4.50 7.89
N SER A 126 -2.33 -4.06 8.40
CA SER A 126 -1.35 -3.33 7.60
C SER A 126 0.05 -3.38 8.17
N VAL A 127 1.02 -3.10 7.29
CA VAL A 127 2.41 -2.89 7.71
C VAL A 127 2.50 -1.74 8.72
N TYR A 128 1.77 -0.63 8.51
CA TYR A 128 1.73 0.49 9.47
C TYR A 128 1.24 0.07 10.86
N LYS A 129 0.10 -0.62 10.98
CA LYS A 129 -0.45 -1.07 12.28
C LYS A 129 0.56 -1.97 13.01
N ARG A 130 1.23 -2.84 12.27
CA ARG A 130 2.25 -3.75 12.82
C ARG A 130 3.53 -3.00 13.24
N MET A 131 3.97 -2.01 12.46
CA MET A 131 5.07 -1.11 12.83
C MET A 131 4.76 -0.26 14.06
N PHE A 132 3.53 0.23 14.20
CA PHE A 132 3.05 0.90 15.39
C PHE A 132 3.02 -0.04 16.61
N ASN A 133 2.43 -1.23 16.49
CA ASN A 133 2.40 -2.22 17.58
C ASN A 133 3.81 -2.64 18.04
N ARG A 134 4.77 -2.66 17.12
CA ARG A 134 6.18 -2.94 17.42
C ARG A 134 6.85 -1.80 18.20
N ASN A 135 6.56 -0.56 17.83
CA ASN A 135 7.04 0.64 18.50
C ASN A 135 6.01 1.77 18.43
N HIS A 136 5.36 2.06 19.55
CA HIS A 136 4.29 3.06 19.63
C HIS A 136 4.77 4.49 19.31
N CYS A 137 6.08 4.75 19.29
CA CYS A 137 6.64 6.02 18.84
C CYS A 137 6.48 6.26 17.33
N ASN A 138 6.08 5.24 16.56
CA ASN A 138 5.79 5.34 15.11
C ASN A 138 4.37 5.84 14.82
N HIS A 139 3.61 6.25 15.83
CA HIS A 139 2.24 6.72 15.67
C HIS A 139 2.15 7.82 14.60
N ARG A 140 1.18 7.68 13.68
CA ARG A 140 0.91 8.49 12.49
C ARG A 140 1.97 8.49 11.39
N ASP A 141 3.12 7.85 11.57
CA ASP A 141 4.21 7.91 10.58
C ASP A 141 3.98 6.94 9.39
N TYR A 142 2.91 7.19 8.63
CA TYR A 142 2.57 6.50 7.39
C TYR A 142 2.36 7.50 6.23
N GLN A 143 2.74 7.08 5.02
CA GLN A 143 2.44 7.82 3.79
C GLN A 143 2.09 6.88 2.64
N ASN A 144 0.86 6.99 2.15
CA ASN A 144 0.41 6.35 0.94
C ASN A 144 0.59 7.33 -0.23
N ILE A 145 1.56 7.05 -1.09
CA ILE A 145 1.88 7.81 -2.31
C ILE A 145 1.50 6.95 -3.51
N ALA A 146 0.27 6.45 -3.49
CA ALA A 146 -0.29 5.67 -4.56
C ALA A 146 -1.31 6.50 -5.36
N VAL A 147 -1.42 6.18 -6.65
CA VAL A 147 -2.35 6.84 -7.57
C VAL A 147 -2.89 5.79 -8.53
N ASN A 148 -4.20 5.84 -8.80
CA ASN A 148 -4.82 5.04 -9.85
C ASN A 148 -4.12 5.26 -11.20
N GLY A 149 -3.67 4.17 -11.84
CA GLY A 149 -2.89 4.24 -13.08
C GLY A 149 -1.40 4.57 -12.92
N ALA A 150 -0.86 4.65 -11.69
CA ALA A 150 0.57 4.82 -11.49
C ALA A 150 1.36 3.65 -12.08
N ARG A 151 2.41 3.96 -12.85
CA ARG A 151 3.36 3.02 -13.44
C ARG A 151 4.77 3.59 -13.31
N SER A 152 5.80 2.82 -13.65
CA SER A 152 7.20 3.23 -13.44
C SER A 152 7.51 4.64 -13.98
N SER A 153 7.01 4.98 -15.18
CA SER A 153 7.20 6.30 -15.79
C SER A 153 6.49 7.43 -15.05
N SER A 154 5.20 7.33 -14.76
CA SER A 154 4.47 8.38 -14.01
C SER A 154 4.98 8.51 -12.59
N MET A 155 5.42 7.41 -11.96
CA MET A 155 6.06 7.48 -10.64
C MET A 155 7.34 8.31 -10.68
N ALA A 156 8.23 8.01 -11.63
CA ALA A 156 9.51 8.71 -11.77
C ALA A 156 9.33 10.18 -12.21
N ASP A 157 8.36 10.45 -13.08
CA ASP A 157 8.24 11.74 -13.74
C ASP A 157 7.40 12.75 -12.93
N THR A 158 6.45 12.28 -12.10
CA THR A 158 5.53 13.17 -11.39
C THR A 158 5.19 12.75 -9.96
N ILE A 159 4.75 11.50 -9.73
CA ILE A 159 4.09 11.12 -8.47
C ILE A 159 5.06 11.12 -7.29
N GLN A 160 6.30 10.67 -7.49
CA GLN A 160 7.30 10.60 -6.42
C GLN A 160 7.54 11.94 -5.73
N PHE A 161 7.36 13.06 -6.44
CA PHE A 161 7.56 14.40 -5.90
C PHE A 161 6.48 14.81 -4.90
N SER A 162 5.45 14.00 -4.68
CA SER A 162 4.48 14.18 -3.60
C SER A 162 4.93 13.51 -2.29
N PHE A 163 5.86 12.56 -2.34
CA PHE A 163 6.44 11.95 -1.14
C PHE A 163 7.17 13.02 -0.30
N ARG A 164 7.05 12.95 1.03
CA ARG A 164 7.63 13.95 1.93
C ARG A 164 8.50 13.27 2.98
N ARG A 165 9.79 13.55 2.92
CA ARG A 165 10.74 13.27 4.00
C ARG A 165 11.89 14.27 3.93
N ASN A 166 12.44 14.63 5.09
CA ASN A 166 13.60 15.48 5.20
C ASN A 166 14.79 14.66 5.69
N ILE A 167 15.84 14.60 4.87
CA ILE A 167 17.04 13.80 5.12
C ILE A 167 17.72 14.06 6.47
N THR A 168 17.65 15.28 7.01
CA THR A 168 18.27 15.62 8.30
C THR A 168 17.28 15.71 9.45
N HIS A 169 16.04 16.13 9.20
CA HIS A 169 15.07 16.45 10.23
C HIS A 169 14.05 15.35 10.52
N ASP A 170 13.94 14.32 9.69
CA ASP A 170 12.94 13.28 9.88
C ASP A 170 13.58 11.94 10.26
N GLN A 171 12.78 11.05 10.84
CA GLN A 171 13.17 9.69 11.14
C GLN A 171 13.34 8.87 9.84
N PRO A 172 14.14 7.79 9.85
CA PRO A 172 14.19 6.84 8.75
C PRO A 172 12.80 6.28 8.40
N VAL A 173 12.68 5.67 7.22
CA VAL A 173 11.41 5.13 6.73
C VAL A 173 11.62 3.85 5.94
N VAL A 174 10.67 2.94 6.04
CA VAL A 174 10.56 1.75 5.18
C VAL A 174 9.67 2.10 3.99
N VAL A 175 10.23 2.12 2.79
CA VAL A 175 9.53 2.47 1.56
C VAL A 175 9.30 1.22 0.71
N PHE A 176 8.05 0.98 0.33
CA PHE A 176 7.69 -0.01 -0.69
C PHE A 176 7.51 0.69 -2.03
N TYR A 177 8.29 0.30 -3.04
CA TYR A 177 8.04 0.64 -4.43
C TYR A 177 7.24 -0.52 -5.03
N ALA A 178 5.94 -0.32 -5.20
CA ALA A 178 4.96 -1.37 -5.50
C ALA A 178 4.06 -0.95 -6.68
N LEU A 179 4.67 -0.86 -7.86
CA LEU A 179 3.99 -0.62 -9.14
C LEU A 179 3.83 -1.99 -9.81
N VAL A 180 2.69 -2.63 -9.57
CA VAL A 180 2.57 -4.09 -9.74
C VAL A 180 1.77 -4.50 -10.96
N GLY A 181 1.08 -3.55 -11.63
CA GLY A 181 0.24 -3.83 -12.79
C GLY A 181 0.41 -2.90 -13.99
N ASN A 182 0.31 -1.58 -13.80
CA ASN A 182 0.12 -0.61 -14.90
C ASN A 182 1.27 -0.49 -15.91
N ASP A 183 2.43 -1.07 -15.64
CA ASP A 183 3.50 -1.20 -16.63
C ASP A 183 3.20 -2.26 -17.70
N VAL A 184 2.25 -3.17 -17.44
CA VAL A 184 1.72 -4.15 -18.42
C VAL A 184 0.21 -4.04 -18.65
N CYS A 185 -0.50 -3.31 -17.80
CA CYS A 185 -1.94 -3.12 -17.88
C CYS A 185 -2.32 -1.81 -18.57
N ASN A 186 -3.22 -1.91 -19.56
CA ASN A 186 -3.81 -0.81 -20.31
C ASN A 186 -5.09 -1.28 -21.02
N GLY A 187 -5.90 -0.35 -21.53
CA GLY A 187 -7.14 -0.64 -22.26
C GLY A 187 -7.01 -0.68 -23.79
N HIS A 188 -5.81 -0.46 -24.34
CA HIS A 188 -5.62 -0.33 -25.79
C HIS A 188 -5.68 -1.68 -26.51
N HIS A 189 -6.34 -1.73 -27.67
CA HIS A 189 -6.43 -2.95 -28.48
C HIS A 189 -5.06 -3.52 -28.89
N ASP A 190 -4.08 -2.67 -29.16
CA ASP A 190 -2.68 -3.08 -29.42
C ASP A 190 -1.84 -3.10 -28.13
N THR A 191 -2.40 -3.71 -27.08
CA THR A 191 -1.92 -3.65 -25.69
C THR A 191 -0.41 -3.79 -25.51
N PHE A 192 0.26 -4.64 -26.30
CA PHE A 192 1.70 -4.89 -26.21
C PHE A 192 2.58 -3.69 -26.57
N ASN A 193 2.12 -2.81 -27.46
CA ASN A 193 2.83 -1.59 -27.84
C ASN A 193 2.79 -0.53 -26.73
N HIS A 194 1.85 -0.67 -25.80
CA HIS A 194 1.62 0.26 -24.69
C HIS A 194 2.18 -0.23 -23.35
N MET A 195 2.73 -1.46 -23.32
CA MET A 195 3.45 -1.98 -22.15
C MET A 195 4.85 -1.39 -22.07
N THR A 196 5.28 -1.07 -20.86
CA THR A 196 6.63 -0.61 -20.54
C THR A 196 7.67 -1.61 -21.06
N THR A 197 8.78 -1.09 -21.58
CA THR A 197 9.91 -1.91 -22.03
C THR A 197 10.86 -2.20 -20.86
N VAL A 198 11.69 -3.24 -20.99
CA VAL A 198 12.72 -3.56 -19.99
C VAL A 198 13.68 -2.38 -19.75
N GLU A 199 14.10 -1.70 -20.82
CA GLU A 199 14.99 -0.55 -20.72
C GLU A 199 14.32 0.62 -20.00
N GLU A 200 13.07 0.93 -20.34
CA GLU A 200 12.31 1.98 -19.67
C GLU A 200 12.12 1.67 -18.19
N MET A 201 11.74 0.44 -17.83
CA MET A 201 11.57 0.02 -16.43
C MET A 201 12.86 0.22 -15.62
N LYS A 202 14.02 -0.16 -16.17
CA LYS A 202 15.32 0.08 -15.53
C LYS A 202 15.59 1.58 -15.34
N ASN A 203 15.42 2.37 -16.38
CA ASN A 203 15.72 3.80 -16.35
C ASN A 203 14.80 4.57 -15.38
N LYS A 204 13.51 4.25 -15.38
CA LYS A 204 12.50 4.93 -14.53
C LYS A 204 12.61 4.51 -13.06
N SER A 205 12.88 3.23 -12.78
CA SER A 205 13.14 2.79 -11.41
C SER A 205 14.41 3.44 -10.84
N VAL A 206 15.51 3.52 -11.60
CA VAL A 206 16.74 4.21 -11.17
C VAL A 206 16.50 5.72 -10.96
N THR A 207 15.72 6.36 -11.83
CA THR A 207 15.30 7.76 -11.63
C THR A 207 14.60 7.95 -10.29
N THR A 208 13.72 7.01 -9.93
CA THR A 208 13.02 7.05 -8.64
C THR A 208 13.97 6.84 -7.45
N LEU A 209 14.87 5.87 -7.54
CA LEU A 209 15.88 5.62 -6.51
C LEU A 209 16.81 6.82 -6.29
N ASN A 210 17.19 7.52 -7.35
CA ASN A 210 18.01 8.73 -7.28
C ASN A 210 17.27 9.90 -6.59
N TYR A 211 15.96 10.01 -6.76
CA TYR A 211 15.15 10.94 -5.99
C TYR A 211 15.12 10.55 -4.51
N LEU A 212 14.82 9.28 -4.20
CA LEU A 212 14.81 8.77 -2.83
C LEU A 212 16.16 8.98 -2.12
N ALA A 213 17.28 8.86 -2.82
CA ALA A 213 18.62 9.08 -2.26
C ALA A 213 18.82 10.51 -1.71
N LYS A 214 18.12 11.49 -2.27
CA LYS A 214 18.18 12.90 -1.85
C LYS A 214 17.15 13.23 -0.76
N THR A 215 16.19 12.34 -0.53
CA THR A 215 15.02 12.58 0.33
C THR A 215 15.08 11.78 1.62
N LEU A 216 15.56 10.53 1.56
CA LEU A 216 15.52 9.58 2.68
C LEU A 216 16.63 9.82 3.71
N PRO A 217 16.29 9.90 5.01
CA PRO A 217 17.27 9.88 6.09
C PRO A 217 18.07 8.59 6.13
N LYS A 218 19.30 8.68 6.65
CA LYS A 218 20.19 7.52 6.83
C LYS A 218 19.54 6.46 7.72
N GLY A 219 19.61 5.20 7.28
CA GLY A 219 19.01 4.05 7.98
C GLY A 219 17.65 3.64 7.43
N SER A 220 17.21 4.25 6.33
CA SER A 220 15.96 3.89 5.64
C SER A 220 16.12 2.57 4.88
N HIS A 221 15.00 1.98 4.47
CA HIS A 221 14.96 0.76 3.66
C HIS A 221 14.04 0.97 2.47
N VAL A 222 14.43 0.49 1.29
CA VAL A 222 13.62 0.54 0.07
C VAL A 222 13.44 -0.88 -0.45
N PHE A 223 12.20 -1.29 -0.62
CA PHE A 223 11.81 -2.58 -1.16
C PHE A 223 11.17 -2.37 -2.54
N ILE A 224 11.86 -2.81 -3.60
CA ILE A 224 11.29 -2.86 -4.95
C ILE A 224 10.57 -4.19 -5.11
N THR A 225 9.27 -4.12 -5.39
CA THR A 225 8.41 -5.29 -5.57
C THR A 225 8.33 -5.66 -7.05
N GLY A 226 8.42 -6.95 -7.36
CA GLY A 226 8.10 -7.47 -8.70
C GLY A 226 6.64 -7.21 -9.09
N LEU A 227 6.35 -7.29 -10.39
CA LEU A 227 4.98 -7.19 -10.90
C LEU A 227 4.17 -8.42 -10.49
N ALA A 228 2.85 -8.27 -10.47
CA ALA A 228 1.94 -9.36 -10.16
C ALA A 228 1.88 -10.39 -11.30
N ASN A 229 1.57 -11.64 -10.94
CA ASN A 229 1.11 -12.64 -11.91
C ASN A 229 -0.42 -12.57 -12.05
N GLY A 230 -0.91 -11.73 -12.96
CA GLY A 230 -2.35 -11.51 -13.14
C GLY A 230 -3.13 -12.66 -13.78
N ALA A 231 -2.49 -13.81 -14.07
CA ALA A 231 -3.19 -14.98 -14.59
C ALA A 231 -4.31 -15.49 -13.66
N VAL A 232 -4.16 -15.25 -12.35
CA VAL A 232 -5.17 -15.60 -11.33
C VAL A 232 -6.54 -14.98 -11.63
N LEU A 233 -6.60 -13.79 -12.24
CA LEU A 233 -7.84 -13.05 -12.46
C LEU A 233 -8.82 -13.84 -13.32
N TYR A 234 -8.42 -14.11 -14.57
CA TYR A 234 -9.26 -14.86 -15.50
C TYR A 234 -9.53 -16.28 -14.99
N ASN A 235 -8.50 -16.96 -14.47
CA ASN A 235 -8.63 -18.34 -13.99
C ASN A 235 -9.61 -18.49 -12.82
N SER A 236 -9.74 -17.46 -11.98
CA SER A 236 -10.59 -17.50 -10.79
C SER A 236 -11.97 -16.92 -11.02
N LEU A 237 -12.13 -16.01 -11.99
CA LEU A 237 -13.35 -15.23 -12.16
C LEU A 237 -14.16 -15.56 -13.42
N SER A 238 -13.55 -16.06 -14.50
CA SER A 238 -14.18 -16.08 -15.84
C SER A 238 -15.63 -16.57 -15.86
N ASP A 239 -15.91 -17.68 -15.17
CA ASP A 239 -17.21 -18.36 -15.19
C ASP A 239 -18.15 -17.91 -14.05
N ARG A 240 -17.66 -17.04 -13.16
CA ARG A 240 -18.43 -16.52 -12.02
C ARG A 240 -19.34 -15.40 -12.50
N ILE A 241 -20.46 -15.23 -11.80
CA ILE A 241 -21.43 -14.16 -12.09
C ILE A 241 -20.91 -12.84 -11.51
N HIS A 242 -20.83 -11.82 -12.36
CA HIS A 242 -20.49 -10.45 -11.96
C HIS A 242 -21.65 -9.83 -11.15
N PRO A 243 -21.42 -8.90 -10.19
CA PRO A 243 -22.48 -8.27 -9.40
C PRO A 243 -23.68 -7.76 -10.22
N ILE A 244 -23.44 -7.19 -11.41
CA ILE A 244 -24.51 -6.69 -12.29
C ILE A 244 -25.40 -7.79 -12.88
N GLY A 245 -24.89 -9.03 -13.01
CA GLY A 245 -25.62 -10.19 -13.49
C GLY A 245 -26.29 -11.01 -12.38
N SER A 246 -26.09 -10.65 -11.11
CA SER A 246 -26.51 -11.46 -9.94
C SER A 246 -28.01 -11.75 -9.88
N LEU A 247 -28.86 -10.85 -10.37
CA LEU A 247 -30.32 -11.01 -10.30
C LEU A 247 -30.84 -12.13 -11.23
N ARG A 248 -30.20 -12.30 -12.39
CA ARG A 248 -30.66 -13.21 -13.44
C ARG A 248 -29.65 -14.31 -13.77
N ASN A 249 -28.47 -14.25 -13.17
CA ASN A 249 -27.32 -15.10 -13.48
C ASN A 249 -26.96 -15.05 -14.98
N ASP A 250 -26.94 -13.85 -15.55
CA ASP A 250 -26.83 -13.63 -17.00
C ASP A 250 -25.61 -12.81 -17.45
N VAL A 251 -24.73 -12.42 -16.52
CA VAL A 251 -23.45 -11.76 -16.84
C VAL A 251 -22.32 -12.39 -16.04
N THR A 252 -21.41 -13.06 -16.74
CA THR A 252 -20.17 -13.58 -16.16
C THR A 252 -19.06 -12.52 -16.17
N TYR A 253 -17.95 -12.75 -15.44
CA TYR A 253 -16.77 -11.88 -15.59
C TYR A 253 -16.17 -11.98 -16.99
N SER A 254 -16.29 -13.12 -17.68
CA SER A 254 -15.86 -13.22 -19.08
C SER A 254 -16.64 -12.25 -19.98
N ASP A 255 -17.97 -12.18 -19.83
CA ASP A 255 -18.81 -11.22 -20.56
C ASP A 255 -18.43 -9.77 -20.23
N PHE A 256 -18.20 -9.48 -18.94
CA PHE A 256 -17.76 -8.18 -18.46
C PHE A 256 -16.41 -7.77 -19.06
N TYR A 257 -15.43 -8.67 -19.08
CA TYR A 257 -14.11 -8.43 -19.67
C TYR A 257 -14.19 -8.17 -21.17
N ASP A 258 -14.95 -8.98 -21.91
CA ASP A 258 -15.14 -8.79 -23.36
C ASP A 258 -15.82 -7.43 -23.65
N TYR A 259 -16.81 -7.05 -22.85
CA TYR A 259 -17.47 -5.74 -22.95
C TYR A 259 -16.49 -4.57 -22.70
N PHE A 260 -15.69 -4.64 -21.64
CA PHE A 260 -14.71 -3.59 -21.30
C PHE A 260 -13.58 -3.48 -22.32
N ASN A 261 -13.12 -4.61 -22.86
CA ASN A 261 -12.12 -4.64 -23.92
C ASN A 261 -12.67 -4.06 -25.23
N CYS A 262 -13.95 -4.30 -25.55
CA CYS A 262 -14.62 -3.72 -26.73
C CYS A 262 -14.71 -2.19 -26.66
N LEU A 263 -14.85 -1.64 -25.45
CA LEU A 263 -14.95 -0.20 -25.21
C LEU A 263 -13.59 0.50 -25.01
N GLU A 264 -12.48 -0.24 -25.00
CA GLU A 264 -11.13 0.26 -24.68
C GLU A 264 -11.01 0.94 -23.30
N ILE A 265 -11.84 0.49 -22.34
CA ILE A 265 -11.84 0.98 -20.94
C ILE A 265 -11.43 -0.08 -19.92
N SER A 266 -10.98 -1.25 -20.39
CA SER A 266 -10.45 -2.30 -19.52
C SER A 266 -9.24 -1.79 -18.74
N PRO A 267 -9.20 -1.96 -17.40
CA PRO A 267 -8.03 -1.55 -16.62
C PRO A 267 -6.81 -2.41 -16.99
N CYS A 268 -7.02 -3.64 -17.49
CA CYS A 268 -5.94 -4.49 -17.94
C CYS A 268 -6.40 -5.47 -19.04
N LEU A 269 -6.52 -4.98 -20.28
CA LEU A 269 -6.90 -5.81 -21.44
C LEU A 269 -6.01 -7.04 -21.61
N GLY A 270 -4.74 -6.94 -21.23
CA GLY A 270 -3.80 -8.06 -21.26
C GLY A 270 -4.25 -9.27 -20.42
N TRP A 271 -4.55 -9.07 -19.13
CA TRP A 271 -4.93 -10.17 -18.23
C TRP A 271 -6.43 -10.45 -18.18
N MET A 272 -7.26 -9.42 -18.32
CA MET A 272 -8.73 -9.51 -18.36
C MET A 272 -9.18 -9.79 -19.79
N ASN A 273 -8.74 -10.92 -20.35
CA ASN A 273 -8.98 -11.27 -21.75
C ASN A 273 -9.43 -12.72 -21.88
N THR A 274 -10.36 -13.03 -22.77
CA THR A 274 -10.73 -14.42 -23.10
C THR A 274 -9.64 -15.16 -23.86
N ASN A 275 -8.76 -14.43 -24.57
CA ASN A 275 -7.64 -15.00 -25.31
C ASN A 275 -6.47 -15.37 -24.38
N ALA A 276 -6.25 -16.67 -24.18
CA ALA A 276 -5.17 -17.19 -23.35
C ALA A 276 -3.77 -16.75 -23.80
N THR A 277 -3.52 -16.67 -25.11
CA THR A 277 -2.24 -16.21 -25.64
C THR A 277 -1.94 -14.77 -25.26
N ILE A 278 -2.96 -13.90 -25.23
CA ILE A 278 -2.78 -12.51 -24.78
C ILE A 278 -2.39 -12.49 -23.30
N ARG A 279 -3.11 -13.24 -22.46
CA ARG A 279 -2.81 -13.35 -21.02
C ARG A 279 -1.40 -13.86 -20.75
N GLU A 280 -0.99 -14.93 -21.45
CA GLU A 280 0.35 -15.52 -21.31
C GLU A 280 1.46 -14.54 -21.71
N LEU A 281 1.29 -13.78 -22.80
CA LEU A 281 2.25 -12.79 -23.24
C LEU A 281 2.33 -11.59 -22.29
N THR A 282 1.20 -11.17 -21.70
CA THR A 282 1.18 -10.14 -20.66
C THR A 282 1.93 -10.60 -19.41
N THR A 283 1.67 -11.83 -18.93
CA THR A 283 2.42 -12.41 -17.80
C THR A 283 3.91 -12.53 -18.13
N LYS A 284 4.27 -12.93 -19.36
CA LYS A 284 5.67 -12.97 -19.79
C LYS A 284 6.33 -11.60 -19.68
N ARG A 285 5.70 -10.53 -20.18
CA ARG A 285 6.23 -9.17 -20.03
C ARG A 285 6.36 -8.78 -18.55
N ALA A 286 5.37 -9.11 -17.71
CA ALA A 286 5.44 -8.80 -16.29
C ALA A 286 6.65 -9.46 -15.60
N MET A 287 6.98 -10.71 -15.98
CA MET A 287 8.17 -11.41 -15.49
C MET A 287 9.47 -10.79 -16.02
N GLU A 288 9.52 -10.39 -17.30
CA GLU A 288 10.66 -9.67 -17.88
C GLU A 288 10.94 -8.35 -17.13
N LEU A 289 9.90 -7.58 -16.81
CA LEU A 289 10.02 -6.33 -16.05
C LEU A 289 10.40 -6.59 -14.58
N SER A 290 9.90 -7.67 -13.99
CA SER A 290 10.26 -8.08 -12.62
C SER A 290 11.75 -8.45 -12.50
N GLU A 291 12.29 -9.17 -13.48
CA GLU A 291 13.73 -9.46 -13.54
C GLU A 291 14.55 -8.19 -13.81
N ALA A 292 14.03 -7.24 -14.61
CA ALA A 292 14.68 -5.95 -14.81
C ALA A 292 14.81 -5.16 -13.49
N LEU A 293 13.77 -5.14 -12.67
CA LEU A 293 13.78 -4.53 -11.34
C LEU A 293 14.77 -5.22 -10.39
N LYS A 294 14.83 -6.56 -10.43
CA LYS A 294 15.81 -7.35 -9.65
C LYS A 294 17.25 -7.04 -10.07
N GLU A 295 17.50 -6.87 -11.37
CA GLU A 295 18.80 -6.47 -11.89
C GLU A 295 19.18 -5.05 -11.43
N VAL A 296 18.24 -4.10 -11.43
CA VAL A 296 18.44 -2.75 -10.89
C VAL A 296 18.85 -2.79 -9.43
N VAL A 297 18.13 -3.55 -8.60
CA VAL A 297 18.47 -3.72 -7.18
C VAL A 297 19.86 -4.30 -7.02
N THR A 298 20.18 -5.38 -7.76
CA THR A 298 21.49 -6.05 -7.68
C THR A 298 22.62 -5.11 -8.09
N THR A 299 22.42 -4.35 -9.16
CA THR A 299 23.41 -3.41 -9.71
C THR A 299 23.64 -2.21 -8.77
N HIS A 300 22.59 -1.74 -8.10
CA HIS A 300 22.64 -0.54 -7.26
C HIS A 300 22.59 -0.80 -5.75
N GLN A 301 22.75 -2.06 -5.32
CA GLN A 301 22.59 -2.46 -3.92
C GLN A 301 23.46 -1.65 -2.95
N SER A 302 24.66 -1.23 -3.39
CA SER A 302 25.61 -0.43 -2.60
C SER A 302 25.77 1.01 -3.11
N SER A 303 24.93 1.45 -4.05
CA SER A 303 25.03 2.80 -4.65
C SER A 303 24.48 3.91 -3.74
N PHE A 304 23.65 3.56 -2.75
CA PHE A 304 22.95 4.52 -1.92
C PHE A 304 23.41 4.42 -0.45
N SER A 305 23.89 5.52 0.11
CA SER A 305 24.42 5.57 1.48
C SER A 305 23.35 5.77 2.56
N ASN A 306 22.17 6.27 2.16
CA ASN A 306 21.10 6.62 3.09
C ASN A 306 20.11 5.46 3.34
N PHE A 307 20.01 4.50 2.42
CA PHE A 307 19.08 3.39 2.55
C PHE A 307 19.66 2.08 2.03
N LYS A 308 19.16 0.96 2.57
CA LYS A 308 19.38 -0.36 2.00
C LYS A 308 18.34 -0.65 0.93
N LEU A 309 18.77 -1.15 -0.21
CA LEU A 309 17.91 -1.48 -1.35
C LEU A 309 17.70 -3.00 -1.44
N HIS A 310 16.44 -3.41 -1.53
CA HIS A 310 16.02 -4.81 -1.55
C HIS A 310 15.07 -5.06 -2.71
N TYR A 311 15.11 -6.29 -3.24
CA TYR A 311 14.13 -6.79 -4.19
C TYR A 311 13.26 -7.82 -3.47
N VAL A 312 11.96 -7.74 -3.67
CA VAL A 312 10.99 -8.72 -3.17
C VAL A 312 10.11 -9.19 -4.31
N VAL A 313 9.85 -10.49 -4.33
CA VAL A 313 8.85 -11.07 -5.23
C VAL A 313 7.48 -10.57 -4.80
N ASN A 314 6.58 -10.36 -5.76
CA ASN A 314 5.21 -10.02 -5.45
C ASN A 314 4.57 -11.13 -4.59
N PRO A 315 3.96 -10.80 -3.43
CA PRO A 315 3.45 -11.81 -2.50
C PRO A 315 2.16 -12.50 -2.95
N ILE A 316 1.57 -12.15 -4.09
CA ILE A 316 0.25 -12.67 -4.51
C ILE A 316 0.17 -14.20 -4.52
N ASP A 317 1.19 -14.89 -5.07
CA ASP A 317 1.18 -16.36 -5.13
C ASP A 317 1.24 -16.98 -3.71
N GLN A 318 2.01 -16.38 -2.81
CA GLN A 318 2.07 -16.79 -1.40
C GLN A 318 0.69 -16.63 -0.73
N VAL A 319 0.06 -15.47 -0.92
CA VAL A 319 -1.24 -15.13 -0.32
C VAL A 319 -2.34 -16.09 -0.80
N LEU A 320 -2.39 -16.37 -2.11
CA LEU A 320 -3.34 -17.32 -2.68
C LEU A 320 -3.15 -18.72 -2.09
N ASP A 321 -1.90 -19.19 -2.00
CA ASP A 321 -1.59 -20.51 -1.43
C ASP A 321 -1.92 -20.60 0.06
N GLU A 322 -1.70 -19.54 0.83
CA GLU A 322 -2.08 -19.47 2.25
C GLU A 322 -3.61 -19.47 2.43
N TRP A 323 -4.35 -18.78 1.57
CA TRP A 323 -5.80 -18.77 1.61
C TRP A 323 -6.42 -20.12 1.25
N LYS A 324 -5.90 -20.78 0.20
CA LYS A 324 -6.30 -22.14 -0.18
C LYS A 324 -6.04 -23.16 0.94
N LYS A 325 -4.92 -23.02 1.67
CA LYS A 325 -4.62 -23.88 2.84
C LYS A 325 -5.64 -23.71 3.98
N GLN A 326 -6.30 -22.57 4.06
CA GLN A 326 -7.38 -22.30 5.03
C GLN A 326 -8.76 -22.71 4.52
N GLY A 327 -8.84 -23.34 3.34
CA GLY A 327 -10.09 -23.76 2.71
C GLY A 327 -10.78 -22.67 1.89
N GLY A 328 -10.09 -21.56 1.63
CA GLY A 328 -10.56 -20.48 0.77
C GLY A 328 -10.36 -20.74 -0.72
N GLU A 329 -10.96 -19.89 -1.53
CA GLU A 329 -10.83 -19.89 -2.99
C GLU A 329 -10.28 -18.55 -3.50
N ASP A 330 -9.44 -18.59 -4.54
CA ASP A 330 -8.71 -17.43 -5.08
C ASP A 330 -9.63 -16.24 -5.42
N TRP A 331 -10.83 -16.49 -5.96
CA TRP A 331 -11.79 -15.44 -6.32
C TRP A 331 -12.26 -14.59 -5.13
N GLN A 332 -12.18 -15.11 -3.91
CA GLN A 332 -12.61 -14.42 -2.70
C GLN A 332 -11.66 -13.29 -2.29
N LEU A 333 -10.48 -13.21 -2.89
CA LEU A 333 -9.48 -12.18 -2.61
C LEU A 333 -9.52 -11.02 -3.62
N LEU A 334 -10.37 -11.12 -4.65
CA LEU A 334 -10.47 -10.15 -5.73
C LEU A 334 -11.67 -9.21 -5.52
N GLU A 335 -11.51 -7.97 -5.99
CA GLU A 335 -12.56 -6.97 -6.00
C GLU A 335 -13.73 -7.42 -6.89
N PRO A 336 -14.96 -7.54 -6.36
CA PRO A 336 -16.05 -8.12 -7.11
C PRO A 336 -16.58 -7.21 -8.24
N VAL A 337 -16.34 -5.91 -8.18
CA VAL A 337 -16.90 -4.97 -9.18
C VAL A 337 -15.95 -4.73 -10.35
N ASP A 338 -14.64 -4.66 -10.11
CA ASP A 338 -13.68 -4.52 -11.21
C ASP A 338 -13.12 -5.87 -11.69
N GLY A 339 -13.19 -6.92 -10.86
CA GLY A 339 -12.64 -8.23 -11.17
C GLY A 339 -11.14 -8.20 -11.46
N PHE A 340 -10.41 -7.27 -10.84
CA PHE A 340 -9.01 -6.97 -11.14
C PHE A 340 -8.17 -6.75 -9.88
N HIS A 341 -8.57 -5.84 -8.98
CA HIS A 341 -7.78 -5.52 -7.79
C HIS A 341 -7.98 -6.54 -6.66
N SER A 342 -7.11 -6.51 -5.65
CA SER A 342 -7.32 -7.28 -4.41
C SER A 342 -8.25 -6.53 -3.47
N ASN A 343 -9.25 -7.23 -2.93
CA ASN A 343 -10.23 -6.68 -1.99
C ASN A 343 -9.70 -6.57 -0.57
N GLN A 344 -10.52 -6.08 0.37
CA GLN A 344 -10.12 -5.90 1.78
C GLN A 344 -9.53 -7.16 2.44
N LEU A 345 -10.09 -8.34 2.18
CA LEU A 345 -9.52 -9.60 2.68
C LEU A 345 -8.15 -9.86 2.04
N GLY A 346 -8.04 -9.69 0.73
CA GLY A 346 -6.77 -9.79 -0.01
C GLY A 346 -5.71 -8.81 0.52
N GLN A 347 -6.09 -7.56 0.81
CA GLN A 347 -5.21 -6.54 1.38
C GLN A 347 -4.67 -6.97 2.76
N ALA A 348 -5.54 -7.45 3.65
CA ALA A 348 -5.14 -7.88 4.99
C ALA A 348 -4.23 -9.12 4.97
N LEU A 349 -4.53 -10.11 4.13
CA LEU A 349 -3.66 -11.28 3.98
C LEU A 349 -2.31 -10.91 3.36
N THR A 350 -2.30 -9.98 2.40
CA THR A 350 -1.06 -9.45 1.82
C THR A 350 -0.21 -8.72 2.87
N ALA A 351 -0.83 -7.94 3.76
CA ALA A 351 -0.13 -7.30 4.87
C ALA A 351 0.52 -8.32 5.82
N ALA A 352 -0.19 -9.40 6.14
CA ALA A 352 0.33 -10.49 6.97
C ALA A 352 1.53 -11.18 6.30
N ALA A 353 1.42 -11.53 5.01
CA ALA A 353 2.50 -12.15 4.24
C ALA A 353 3.73 -11.24 4.12
N ILE A 354 3.54 -9.95 3.83
CA ILE A 354 4.62 -8.96 3.82
C ILE A 354 5.29 -8.89 5.19
N TRP A 355 4.53 -8.84 6.28
CA TRP A 355 5.09 -8.76 7.63
C TRP A 355 5.91 -9.99 7.99
N GLU A 356 5.40 -11.20 7.75
CA GLU A 356 6.13 -12.45 7.98
C GLU A 356 7.46 -12.46 7.21
N ASN A 357 7.41 -12.05 5.94
CA ASN A 357 8.59 -11.95 5.09
C ASN A 357 9.62 -10.94 5.62
N LEU A 358 9.18 -9.79 6.10
CA LEU A 358 10.07 -8.79 6.71
C LEU A 358 10.68 -9.32 8.02
N GLU A 359 9.91 -9.96 8.90
CA GLU A 359 10.44 -10.51 10.15
C GLU A 359 11.49 -11.59 9.89
N LYS A 360 11.25 -12.45 8.90
CA LYS A 360 12.13 -13.57 8.58
C LYS A 360 13.39 -13.14 7.82
N MET A 361 13.25 -12.26 6.83
CA MET A 361 14.32 -11.97 5.87
C MET A 361 14.99 -10.61 6.10
N PHE A 362 14.26 -9.64 6.67
CA PHE A 362 14.71 -8.25 6.82
C PHE A 362 14.41 -7.66 8.21
N PRO A 363 14.74 -8.35 9.32
CA PRO A 363 14.34 -7.91 10.66
C PRO A 363 14.93 -6.55 11.05
N ASP A 364 16.04 -6.14 10.44
CA ASP A 364 16.65 -4.83 10.63
C ASP A 364 15.81 -3.68 10.05
N ALA A 365 15.00 -3.94 9.03
CA ALA A 365 14.05 -2.98 8.46
C ALA A 365 12.93 -2.61 9.44
N LEU A 366 12.56 -3.53 10.33
CA LEU A 366 11.48 -3.35 11.32
C LEU A 366 11.94 -2.64 12.60
N GLY A 367 13.25 -2.68 12.90
CA GLY A 367 13.79 -2.17 14.16
C GLY A 367 13.47 -3.06 15.37
N PRO A 368 13.88 -2.67 16.59
CA PRO A 368 13.59 -3.42 17.81
C PRO A 368 12.13 -3.24 18.25
N VAL A 369 11.63 -4.17 19.07
CA VAL A 369 10.40 -3.95 19.84
C VAL A 369 10.70 -2.91 20.93
N ASN A 370 9.88 -1.87 21.04
CA ASN A 370 10.07 -0.85 22.08
C ASN A 370 9.62 -1.39 23.45
N PRO A 371 10.53 -1.54 24.44
CA PRO A 371 10.18 -2.06 25.76
C PRO A 371 9.22 -1.14 26.53
N ASN A 372 9.07 0.11 26.10
CA ASN A 372 8.22 1.11 26.73
C ASN A 372 6.78 1.15 26.18
N ASN A 373 6.40 0.31 25.21
CA ASN A 373 5.06 0.34 24.60
C ASN A 373 3.92 0.32 25.63
N ALA A 374 4.02 -0.54 26.65
CA ALA A 374 3.02 -0.61 27.72
C ALA A 374 2.95 0.68 28.54
N LYS A 375 4.10 1.31 28.81
CA LYS A 375 4.18 2.59 29.52
C LYS A 375 3.62 3.73 28.67
N ILE A 376 3.97 3.79 27.38
CA ILE A 376 3.40 4.76 26.43
C ILE A 376 1.88 4.68 26.43
N LYS A 377 1.31 3.46 26.28
CA LYS A 377 -0.14 3.26 26.28
C LYS A 377 -0.79 3.67 27.61
N SER A 378 -0.14 3.34 28.74
CA SER A 378 -0.64 3.73 30.06
C SER A 378 -0.66 5.25 30.29
N MET A 379 0.26 5.98 29.66
CA MET A 379 0.45 7.41 29.90
C MET A 379 -0.28 8.29 28.87
N PHE A 380 -0.25 7.89 27.59
CA PHE A 380 -0.74 8.67 26.47
C PHE A 380 -1.99 8.04 25.81
N GLY A 381 -2.49 6.92 26.34
CA GLY A 381 -3.72 6.28 25.87
C GLY A 381 -3.61 5.85 24.41
N ASN A 382 -4.47 6.46 23.57
CA ASN A 382 -4.49 6.24 22.12
C ASN A 382 -3.62 7.25 21.35
N GLN A 383 -2.77 8.02 22.03
CA GLN A 383 -1.83 8.97 21.43
C GLN A 383 -2.49 10.05 20.55
N GLY A 384 -3.76 10.37 20.82
CA GLY A 384 -4.52 11.36 20.05
C GLY A 384 -5.31 10.79 18.87
N GLY A 385 -5.46 9.46 18.77
CA GLY A 385 -6.46 8.79 17.92
C GLY A 385 -5.97 8.32 16.55
N TYR A 386 -6.93 7.99 15.66
CA TYR A 386 -6.74 7.38 14.33
C TYR A 386 -6.16 5.95 14.33
N ILE A 387 -6.16 5.23 15.45
CA ILE A 387 -5.84 3.78 15.53
C ILE A 387 -6.89 3.09 16.38
#